data_AF-A0A5P8WIU2-F1
#
_entry.id   AF-A0A5P8WIU2-F1
#
_cell.length_a   1.000
_cell.length_b   1.000
_cell.length_c   1.000
_cell.angle_alpha   90.00
_cell.angle_beta   90.00
_cell.angle_gamma   90.00
#
_symmetry.space_group_name_H-M   'P 1'
#
loop_
_entity.id
_entity.type
_entity.pdbx_description
1 polymer ?
#
loop_
_entity_poly.entity_id
_entity_poly.type
_entity_poly.pdbx_seq_one_letter_code
_entity_poly.pdbx_strand_id
1 'polypeptide(L)'
;MFMVDECHLLWGDIFGYVWGKTSERISVPVVNARDKQTYFGGLDYKTKEFLIFPAKTANSETTVSFLEYLQSQRPGAKLLIVWDGASYHRSQHIRNYLDSLNHELETEQWLITCERFAPNAPEQNPVEDIWLQAKRLIREFYFFCHSFSVVKGLFELAIDCQIFDFPKLHEYGVFS
;
A
#
# COMPACT_ATOMS: atom_id res chain seq x y z
N MET A 1 12.72 7.39 3.52
CA MET A 1 11.53 7.39 4.39
C MET A 1 10.41 6.77 3.60
N PHE A 2 9.78 5.73 4.14
CA PHE A 2 8.62 5.09 3.56
C PHE A 2 7.38 5.45 4.37
N MET A 3 6.34 5.94 3.71
CA MET A 3 4.99 5.96 4.26
C MET A 3 4.31 4.66 3.86
N VAL A 4 3.79 3.93 4.83
CA VAL A 4 3.30 2.56 4.66
C VAL A 4 1.85 2.45 5.08
N ASP A 5 1.08 1.69 4.30
CA ASP A 5 -0.30 1.34 4.59
C ASP A 5 -0.67 -0.01 3.95
N GLU A 6 -1.74 -0.62 4.44
CA GLU A 6 -2.31 -1.83 3.86
C GLU A 6 -3.65 -1.57 3.18
N CYS A 7 -3.84 -2.18 2.00
CA CYS A 7 -5.11 -2.16 1.29
C CYS A 7 -5.66 -3.56 1.08
N HIS A 8 -6.97 -3.70 1.16
CA HIS A 8 -7.69 -4.86 0.63
C HIS A 8 -8.32 -4.50 -0.71
N LEU A 9 -7.87 -5.15 -1.79
CA LEU A 9 -8.55 -5.13 -3.08
C LEU A 9 -9.62 -6.22 -3.06
N LEU A 10 -10.88 -5.83 -3.15
CA LEU A 10 -12.02 -6.74 -3.26
C LEU A 10 -12.40 -6.90 -4.73
N TRP A 11 -12.87 -8.08 -5.15
CA TRP A 11 -13.46 -8.21 -6.48
C TRP A 11 -14.71 -7.30 -6.61
N GLY A 12 -15.43 -7.07 -5.52
CA GLY A 12 -16.52 -6.10 -5.47
C GLY A 12 -16.09 -4.63 -5.67
N ASP A 13 -14.80 -4.28 -5.59
CA ASP A 13 -14.34 -2.89 -5.81
C ASP A 13 -14.55 -2.41 -7.25
N ILE A 14 -14.85 -3.33 -8.17
CA ILE A 14 -15.25 -2.97 -9.55
C ILE A 14 -16.66 -2.39 -9.61
N PHE A 15 -17.47 -2.55 -8.56
CA PHE A 15 -18.78 -1.91 -8.48
C PHE A 15 -18.61 -0.41 -8.26
N GLY A 16 -19.29 0.37 -9.09
CA GLY A 16 -19.27 1.82 -8.97
C GLY A 16 -20.02 2.48 -10.11
N TYR A 17 -19.99 3.81 -10.11
CA TYR A 17 -20.48 4.59 -11.23
C TYR A 17 -19.53 4.46 -12.40
N VAL A 18 -20.06 4.02 -13.54
CA VAL A 18 -19.31 3.85 -14.79
C VAL A 18 -20.02 4.60 -15.91
N TRP A 19 -19.25 5.05 -16.89
CA TRP A 19 -19.82 5.67 -18.10
C TRP A 19 -20.35 4.60 -19.03
N GLY A 20 -21.58 4.79 -19.51
CA GLY A 20 -22.28 3.85 -20.36
C GLY A 20 -23.32 4.53 -21.23
N LYS A 21 -23.78 3.82 -22.26
CA LYS A 21 -24.93 4.27 -23.03
C LYS A 21 -26.18 4.25 -22.14
N THR A 22 -26.95 5.34 -22.16
CA THR A 22 -28.16 5.48 -21.35
C THR A 22 -29.21 4.38 -21.63
N SER A 23 -29.24 3.85 -22.85
CA SER A 23 -30.19 2.82 -23.28
C SER A 23 -29.79 1.39 -22.90
N GLU A 24 -28.59 1.17 -22.35
CA GLU A 24 -28.05 -0.17 -22.10
C GLU A 24 -27.71 -0.33 -20.61
N ARG A 25 -28.27 -1.37 -19.97
CA ARG A 25 -27.88 -1.72 -18.60
C ARG A 25 -26.51 -2.38 -18.61
N ILE A 26 -25.52 -1.70 -18.05
CA ILE A 26 -24.21 -2.31 -17.80
C ILE A 26 -24.33 -3.32 -16.68
N SER A 27 -23.90 -4.55 -16.94
CA SER A 27 -23.79 -5.62 -15.95
C SER A 27 -22.35 -6.09 -15.93
N VAL A 28 -21.73 -6.11 -14.75
CA VAL A 28 -20.35 -6.55 -14.57
C VAL A 28 -20.38 -7.94 -13.92
N PRO A 29 -19.87 -9.00 -14.58
CA PRO A 29 -19.92 -10.34 -14.03
C PRO A 29 -18.89 -10.47 -12.89
N VAL A 30 -19.39 -10.58 -11.65
CA VAL A 30 -18.59 -10.89 -10.46
C VAL A 30 -19.04 -12.23 -9.92
N VAL A 31 -18.12 -13.20 -9.83
CA VAL A 31 -18.45 -14.54 -9.29
C VAL A 31 -18.52 -14.49 -7.77
N ASN A 32 -17.58 -13.81 -7.11
CA ASN A 32 -17.62 -13.60 -5.67
C ASN A 32 -17.07 -12.23 -5.27
N ALA A 33 -17.96 -11.32 -4.85
CA ALA A 33 -17.58 -9.97 -4.45
C ALA A 33 -16.68 -9.90 -3.20
N ARG A 34 -16.64 -10.99 -2.41
CA ARG A 34 -15.84 -11.09 -1.19
C ARG A 34 -14.42 -11.61 -1.42
N ASP A 35 -14.12 -12.12 -2.62
CA ASP A 35 -12.75 -12.50 -2.95
C ASP A 35 -11.87 -11.25 -2.81
N LYS A 36 -10.75 -11.43 -2.11
CA LYS A 36 -9.88 -10.33 -1.73
C LYS A 36 -8.41 -10.67 -1.90
N GLN A 37 -7.63 -9.64 -2.14
CA GLN A 37 -6.17 -9.66 -2.11
C GLN A 37 -5.72 -8.54 -1.17
N THR A 38 -4.86 -8.87 -0.22
CA THR A 38 -4.22 -7.85 0.62
C THR A 38 -2.94 -7.40 -0.07
N TYR A 39 -2.71 -6.09 -0.07
CA TYR A 39 -1.47 -5.46 -0.52
C TYR A 39 -0.93 -4.60 0.61
N PHE A 40 0.37 -4.73 0.86
CA PHE A 40 1.13 -3.70 1.57
C PHE A 40 1.66 -2.72 0.53
N GLY A 41 1.66 -1.44 0.86
CA GLY A 41 2.19 -0.38 0.01
C GLY A 41 3.17 0.49 0.78
N GLY A 42 4.24 0.90 0.11
CA GLY A 42 5.27 1.77 0.66
C GLY A 42 5.61 2.87 -0.32
N LEU A 43 5.23 4.11 0.00
CA LEU A 43 5.66 5.30 -0.74
C LEU A 43 7.04 5.72 -0.26
N ASP A 44 8.07 5.54 -1.10
CA ASP A 44 9.35 6.18 -0.88
C ASP A 44 9.19 7.68 -1.10
N TYR A 45 9.15 8.43 -0.01
CA TYR A 45 8.85 9.85 -0.08
C TYR A 45 9.93 10.64 -0.83
N LYS A 46 11.17 10.13 -0.89
CA LYS A 46 12.28 10.80 -1.56
C LYS A 46 12.20 10.61 -3.07
N THR A 47 12.00 9.38 -3.53
CA THR A 47 11.97 9.06 -4.96
C THR A 47 10.58 9.23 -5.57
N LYS A 48 9.54 9.31 -4.74
CA LYS A 48 8.12 9.24 -5.11
C LYS A 48 7.71 7.91 -5.75
N GLU A 49 8.56 6.89 -5.63
CA GLU A 49 8.23 5.53 -6.05
C GLU A 49 7.32 4.88 -5.02
N PHE A 50 6.25 4.27 -5.50
CA PHE A 50 5.34 3.49 -4.70
C PHE A 50 5.55 2.00 -4.95
N LEU A 51 5.97 1.29 -3.91
CA LEU A 51 6.24 -0.14 -3.94
C LEU A 51 5.08 -0.92 -3.34
N ILE A 52 4.72 -2.05 -3.95
CA ILE A 52 3.68 -2.94 -3.44
C ILE A 52 4.19 -4.34 -3.14
N PHE A 53 3.54 -4.98 -2.18
CA PHE A 53 3.81 -6.36 -1.81
C PHE A 53 2.49 -7.11 -1.57
N PRO A 54 2.13 -8.07 -2.45
CA PRO A 54 0.91 -8.87 -2.27
C PRO A 54 1.09 -9.87 -1.12
N ALA A 55 0.12 -9.91 -0.21
CA ALA A 55 0.08 -10.83 0.92
C ALA A 55 -1.27 -11.54 1.04
N LYS A 56 -1.28 -12.75 1.62
CA LYS A 56 -2.53 -13.50 1.83
C LYS A 56 -3.43 -12.85 2.89
N THR A 57 -2.83 -12.28 3.92
CA THR A 57 -3.51 -11.59 5.02
C THR A 57 -2.60 -10.48 5.56
N ALA A 58 -3.17 -9.51 6.28
CA ALA A 58 -2.39 -8.56 7.06
C ALA A 58 -2.20 -9.14 8.47
N ASN A 59 -0.97 -9.45 8.85
CA ASN A 59 -0.58 -9.89 10.18
C ASN A 59 0.91 -9.58 10.43
N SER A 60 1.39 -9.79 11.66
CA SER A 60 2.77 -9.48 12.03
C SER A 60 3.82 -10.18 11.16
N GLU A 61 3.60 -11.44 10.76
CA GLU A 61 4.56 -12.18 9.91
C GLU A 61 4.70 -11.55 8.53
N THR A 62 3.56 -11.25 7.88
CA THR A 62 3.53 -10.60 6.57
C THR A 62 4.03 -9.15 6.62
N THR A 63 3.80 -8.44 7.72
CA THR A 63 4.41 -7.13 7.97
C THR A 63 5.94 -7.24 8.05
N VAL A 64 6.51 -8.24 8.74
CA VAL A 64 7.98 -8.47 8.75
C VAL A 64 8.49 -8.74 7.33
N SER A 65 7.84 -9.64 6.59
CA SER A 65 8.24 -9.91 5.19
C SER A 65 8.17 -8.66 4.31
N PHE A 66 7.21 -7.77 4.55
CA PHE A 66 7.14 -6.50 3.83
C PHE A 66 8.29 -5.54 4.21
N LEU A 67 8.66 -5.46 5.49
CA LEU A 67 9.82 -4.68 5.92
C LEU A 67 11.13 -5.18 5.32
N GLU A 68 11.31 -6.51 5.29
CA GLU A 68 12.45 -7.17 4.62
C GLU A 68 12.46 -6.86 3.12
N TYR A 69 11.29 -6.90 2.48
CA TYR A 69 11.14 -6.51 1.07
C TYR A 69 11.58 -5.06 0.86
N LEU A 70 11.09 -4.09 1.63
CA LEU A 70 11.49 -2.69 1.51
C LEU A 70 13.01 -2.50 1.70
N GLN A 71 13.61 -3.21 2.66
CA GLN A 71 15.07 -3.19 2.86
C GLN A 71 15.81 -3.75 1.64
N SER A 72 15.32 -4.83 1.02
CA SER A 72 15.89 -5.38 -0.21
C SER A 72 15.80 -4.43 -1.40
N GLN A 73 14.77 -3.57 -1.45
CA GLN A 73 14.60 -2.56 -2.50
C GLN A 73 15.50 -1.34 -2.30
N ARG A 74 16.09 -1.16 -1.11
CA ARG A 74 17.02 -0.08 -0.78
C ARG A 74 18.27 -0.61 -0.05
N PRO A 75 19.12 -1.42 -0.71
CA PRO A 75 20.28 -2.03 -0.05
C PRO A 75 21.20 -0.97 0.57
N GLY A 76 21.56 -1.18 1.84
CA GLY A 76 22.46 -0.29 2.59
C GLY A 76 21.83 1.04 3.06
N ALA A 77 20.56 1.31 2.74
CA ALA A 77 19.84 2.46 3.29
C ALA A 77 19.26 2.15 4.67
N LYS A 78 19.30 3.13 5.56
CA LYS A 78 18.50 3.12 6.80
C LYS A 78 17.08 3.58 6.48
N LEU A 79 16.10 2.78 6.88
CA LEU A 79 14.70 3.04 6.57
C LEU A 79 13.98 3.65 7.77
N LEU A 80 13.41 4.83 7.56
CA LEU A 80 12.35 5.35 8.41
C LEU A 80 11.01 4.90 7.83
N ILE A 81 10.28 4.07 8.55
CA ILE A 81 8.93 3.61 8.23
C ILE A 81 7.93 4.45 9.02
N VAL A 82 6.96 5.04 8.34
CA VAL A 82 5.84 5.77 8.95
C VAL A 82 4.57 5.05 8.59
N TRP A 83 3.87 4.53 9.59
CA TRP A 83 2.64 3.74 9.41
C TRP A 83 1.58 4.12 10.44
N ASP A 84 0.39 3.53 10.33
CA ASP A 84 -0.71 3.78 11.23
C ASP A 84 -0.48 3.17 12.64
N GLY A 85 -1.47 3.33 13.52
CA GLY A 85 -1.46 2.82 14.89
C GLY A 85 -1.91 1.37 15.07
N ALA A 86 -2.00 0.56 14.00
CA ALA A 86 -2.55 -0.80 14.06
C ALA A 86 -1.91 -1.65 15.17
N SER A 87 -2.69 -2.53 15.77
CA SER A 87 -2.24 -3.34 16.92
C SER A 87 -1.10 -4.29 16.54
N TYR A 88 -1.12 -4.84 15.33
CA TYR A 88 -0.09 -5.77 14.84
C TYR A 88 1.26 -5.08 14.58
N HIS A 89 1.29 -3.79 14.21
CA HIS A 89 2.52 -2.97 14.15
C HIS A 89 3.25 -2.87 15.50
N ARG A 90 2.52 -3.10 16.60
CA ARG A 90 3.04 -3.05 17.98
C ARG A 90 3.15 -4.43 18.63
N SER A 91 2.95 -5.49 17.85
CA SER A 91 3.05 -6.86 18.34
C SER A 91 4.46 -7.17 18.85
N GLN A 92 4.56 -8.12 19.78
CA GLN A 92 5.86 -8.58 20.27
C GLN A 92 6.72 -9.16 19.15
N HIS A 93 6.09 -9.77 18.14
CA HIS A 93 6.80 -10.31 16.98
C HIS A 93 7.54 -9.23 16.19
N ILE A 94 6.88 -8.10 15.90
CA ILE A 94 7.52 -6.95 15.21
C ILE A 94 8.63 -6.35 16.06
N ARG A 95 8.42 -6.20 17.37
CA ARG A 95 9.45 -5.70 18.29
C ARG A 95 10.68 -6.60 18.29
N ASN A 96 10.50 -7.91 18.46
CA ASN A 96 11.59 -8.87 18.44
C ASN A 96 12.37 -8.83 17.11
N TYR A 97 11.67 -8.69 15.98
CA TYR A 97 12.31 -8.54 14.67
C TYR A 97 13.16 -7.27 14.62
N LEU A 98 12.61 -6.10 14.98
CA LEU A 98 13.33 -4.83 14.99
C LEU A 98 14.52 -4.84 15.97
N ASP A 99 14.34 -5.42 17.15
CA ASP A 99 15.40 -5.57 18.16
C ASP A 99 16.54 -6.48 17.64
N SER A 100 16.18 -7.57 16.94
CA SER A 100 17.18 -8.46 16.33
C SER A 100 17.92 -7.80 15.16
N LEU A 101 17.22 -6.97 14.39
CA LEU A 101 17.77 -6.28 13.23
C LEU A 101 18.72 -5.14 13.64
N ASN A 102 18.39 -4.45 14.72
CA ASN A 102 19.14 -3.33 15.25
C ASN A 102 20.06 -3.73 16.42
N HIS A 103 20.29 -5.03 16.63
CA HIS A 103 21.09 -5.54 17.73
C HIS A 103 22.51 -4.95 17.68
N GLU A 104 22.99 -4.47 18.84
CA GLU A 104 24.31 -3.82 18.99
C GLU A 104 24.52 -2.52 18.19
N LEU A 105 23.47 -2.00 17.53
CA LEU A 105 23.54 -0.71 16.85
C LEU A 105 23.10 0.42 17.77
N GLU A 106 23.82 1.54 17.72
CA GLU A 106 23.34 2.80 18.30
C GLU A 106 22.08 3.25 17.56
N THR A 107 21.22 4.05 18.20
CA THR A 107 19.94 4.51 17.64
C THR A 107 20.11 5.19 16.28
N GLU A 108 21.19 5.95 16.11
CA GLU A 108 21.57 6.66 14.89
C GLU A 108 21.98 5.69 13.77
N GLN A 109 22.30 4.44 14.10
CA GLN A 109 22.76 3.39 13.20
C GLN A 109 21.67 2.38 12.83
N TRP A 110 20.49 2.46 13.45
CA TRP A 110 19.38 1.53 13.18
C TRP A 110 19.06 1.42 11.69
N LEU A 111 18.90 0.17 11.25
CA LEU A 111 18.60 -0.18 9.87
C LEU A 111 17.13 0.11 9.53
N ILE A 112 16.24 -0.13 10.48
CA ILE A 112 14.82 0.21 10.38
C ILE A 112 14.40 0.91 11.67
N THR A 113 13.81 2.09 11.51
CA THR A 113 13.14 2.84 12.57
C THR A 113 11.67 3.00 12.17
N CYS A 114 10.75 2.69 13.09
CA CYS A 114 9.32 2.82 12.84
C CYS A 114 8.72 3.96 13.66
N GLU A 115 8.06 4.88 12.98
CA GLU A 115 7.29 5.98 13.55
C GLU A 115 5.82 5.85 13.18
N ARG A 116 4.95 6.53 13.93
CA ARG A 116 3.51 6.50 13.70
C ARG A 116 2.99 7.82 13.19
N PHE A 117 2.02 7.76 12.29
CA PHE A 117 1.14 8.89 12.02
C PHE A 117 0.42 9.35 13.30
N ALA A 118 -0.02 10.61 13.31
CA ALA A 118 -0.89 11.08 14.37
C ALA A 118 -2.17 10.23 14.41
N PRO A 119 -2.70 9.88 15.60
CA PRO A 119 -3.93 9.12 15.70
C PRO A 119 -5.09 9.84 15.01
N ASN A 120 -5.90 9.10 14.24
CA ASN A 120 -7.09 9.61 13.54
C ASN A 120 -6.80 10.74 12.53
N ALA A 121 -5.61 10.75 11.92
CA ALA A 121 -5.21 11.75 10.93
C ALA A 121 -4.94 11.12 9.54
N PRO A 122 -5.95 10.52 8.86
CA PRO A 122 -5.77 9.91 7.54
C PRO A 122 -5.31 10.93 6.47
N GLU A 123 -5.57 12.22 6.68
CA GLU A 123 -5.05 13.32 5.87
C GLU A 123 -3.53 13.37 5.82
N GLN A 124 -2.82 12.73 6.76
CA GLN A 124 -1.36 12.65 6.78
C GLN A 124 -0.81 11.54 5.88
N ASN A 125 -1.63 10.56 5.50
CA ASN A 125 -1.16 9.38 4.77
C ASN A 125 -1.46 9.50 3.26
N PRO A 126 -0.46 9.77 2.40
CA PRO A 126 -0.63 9.80 0.94
C PRO A 126 -0.85 8.42 0.33
N VAL A 127 -0.59 7.35 1.06
CA VAL A 127 -0.76 6.00 0.54
C VAL A 127 -2.24 5.67 0.29
N GLU A 128 -3.14 6.20 1.13
CA GLU A 128 -4.59 6.00 0.94
C GLU A 128 -5.08 6.60 -0.39
N ASP A 129 -4.58 7.78 -0.76
CA ASP A 129 -4.92 8.42 -2.04
C ASP A 129 -4.42 7.60 -3.24
N ILE A 130 -3.23 7.00 -3.14
CA ILE A 130 -2.68 6.09 -4.16
C ILE A 130 -3.61 4.88 -4.36
N TRP A 131 -4.06 4.26 -3.26
CA TRP A 131 -5.01 3.16 -3.33
C TRP A 131 -6.34 3.56 -3.98
N LEU A 132 -6.87 4.73 -3.62
CA LEU A 132 -8.11 5.24 -4.20
C LEU A 132 -7.98 5.48 -5.71
N GLN A 133 -6.84 6.00 -6.16
CA GLN A 133 -6.56 6.21 -7.59
C GLN A 133 -6.45 4.88 -8.35
N ALA A 134 -5.70 3.90 -7.82
CA ALA A 134 -5.58 2.58 -8.43
C ALA A 134 -6.95 1.88 -8.54
N LYS A 135 -7.77 1.93 -7.48
CA LYS A 135 -9.14 1.39 -7.51
C LYS A 135 -10.06 2.16 -8.46
N ARG A 136 -9.87 3.48 -8.62
CA ARG A 136 -10.61 4.27 -9.61
C ARG A 136 -10.31 3.80 -11.02
N LEU A 137 -9.05 3.57 -11.34
CA LEU A 137 -8.64 3.05 -12.65
C LEU A 137 -9.33 1.72 -12.94
N ILE A 138 -9.35 0.78 -12.00
CA ILE A 138 -10.05 -0.51 -12.20
C ILE A 138 -11.52 -0.31 -12.55
N ARG A 139 -12.21 0.63 -11.91
CA ARG A 139 -13.62 0.96 -12.21
C ARG A 139 -13.79 1.58 -13.59
N GLU A 140 -12.85 2.43 -14.02
CA GLU A 140 -12.86 3.02 -15.37
C GLU A 140 -12.62 1.94 -16.45
N PHE A 141 -11.78 0.95 -16.15
CA PHE A 141 -11.45 -0.17 -17.02
C PHE A 141 -12.28 -1.44 -16.74
N TYR A 142 -13.47 -1.29 -16.13
CA TYR A 142 -14.32 -2.42 -15.69
C TYR A 142 -14.64 -3.43 -16.80
N PHE A 143 -14.66 -2.98 -18.07
CA PHE A 143 -14.95 -3.84 -19.23
C PHE A 143 -13.98 -5.01 -19.36
N PHE A 144 -12.73 -4.86 -18.89
CA PHE A 144 -11.72 -5.92 -18.93
C PHE A 144 -11.78 -6.87 -17.71
N CYS A 145 -12.53 -6.51 -16.66
CA CYS A 145 -12.51 -7.18 -15.36
C CYS A 145 -13.34 -8.48 -15.31
N HIS A 146 -13.08 -9.42 -16.23
CA HIS A 146 -13.83 -10.68 -16.33
C HIS A 146 -13.45 -11.74 -15.27
N SER A 147 -12.34 -11.54 -14.54
CA SER A 147 -11.91 -12.41 -13.44
C SER A 147 -11.16 -11.61 -12.39
N PHE A 148 -11.10 -12.14 -11.16
CA PHE A 148 -10.36 -11.47 -10.09
C PHE A 148 -8.85 -11.39 -10.39
N SER A 149 -8.28 -12.34 -11.13
CA SER A 149 -6.88 -12.26 -11.59
C SER A 149 -6.63 -11.06 -12.49
N VAL A 150 -7.57 -10.72 -13.37
CA VAL A 150 -7.46 -9.51 -14.22
C VAL A 150 -7.60 -8.25 -13.38
N VAL A 151 -8.51 -8.24 -12.39
CA VAL A 151 -8.66 -7.12 -11.45
C VAL A 151 -7.35 -6.85 -10.70
N LYS A 152 -6.68 -7.90 -10.21
CA LYS A 152 -5.35 -7.79 -9.58
C LYS A 152 -4.29 -7.27 -10.54
N GLY A 153 -4.22 -7.81 -11.75
CA GLY A 153 -3.25 -7.37 -12.76
C GLY A 153 -3.45 -5.90 -13.15
N LEU A 154 -4.69 -5.42 -13.26
CA LEU A 154 -4.98 -4.00 -13.50
C LEU A 154 -4.62 -3.12 -12.30
N PHE A 155 -4.83 -3.60 -11.07
CA PHE A 155 -4.41 -2.89 -9.86
C PHE A 155 -2.90 -2.71 -9.81
N GLU A 156 -2.15 -3.81 -10.03
CA GLU A 156 -0.69 -3.82 -10.05
C GLU A 156 -0.17 -2.93 -11.18
N LEU A 157 -0.72 -3.04 -12.39
CA LEU A 157 -0.36 -2.18 -13.51
C LEU A 157 -0.62 -0.70 -13.23
N ALA A 158 -1.75 -0.34 -12.63
CA ALA A 158 -2.06 1.05 -12.27
C ALA A 158 -0.97 1.66 -11.38
N ILE A 159 -0.41 0.81 -10.52
CA ILE A 159 0.63 1.19 -9.57
C ILE A 159 2.01 1.23 -10.21
N ASP A 160 2.35 0.22 -11.00
CA ASP A 160 3.63 0.13 -11.71
C ASP A 160 3.82 1.28 -12.70
N CYS A 161 2.72 1.86 -13.20
CA CYS A 161 2.77 3.07 -14.02
C CYS A 161 3.24 4.31 -13.23
N GLN A 162 3.14 4.31 -11.89
CA GLN A 162 3.53 5.41 -10.99
C GLN A 162 2.85 6.76 -11.33
N ILE A 163 1.66 6.71 -11.93
CA ILE A 163 0.93 7.92 -12.35
C ILE A 163 0.06 8.39 -11.17
N PHE A 164 0.72 9.04 -10.22
CA PHE A 164 0.08 9.63 -9.05
C PHE A 164 0.44 11.11 -8.97
N ASP A 165 -0.57 11.98 -9.02
CA ASP A 165 -0.38 13.41 -8.81
C ASP A 165 -1.48 13.93 -7.89
N PHE A 166 -1.09 14.41 -6.71
CA PHE A 166 -1.98 15.02 -5.74
C PHE A 166 -1.18 15.83 -4.69
N PRO A 167 -1.75 16.89 -4.10
CA PRO A 167 -1.01 17.81 -3.22
C PRO A 167 -0.29 17.13 -2.04
N LYS A 168 -0.90 16.09 -1.45
CA LYS A 168 -0.38 15.36 -0.28
C LYS A 168 0.97 14.68 -0.53
N LEU A 169 1.31 14.36 -1.79
CA LEU A 169 2.66 13.87 -2.16
C LEU A 169 3.78 14.88 -1.88
N HIS A 170 3.45 16.15 -1.65
CA HIS A 170 4.38 17.26 -1.47
C HIS A 170 4.29 17.93 -0.09
N GLU A 171 3.40 17.45 0.80
CA GLU A 171 3.16 18.09 2.10
C GLU A 171 4.32 17.98 3.07
N TYR A 172 5.08 16.88 3.00
CA TYR A 172 6.29 16.72 3.78
C TYR A 172 7.48 17.34 3.02
N GLY A 173 8.33 18.11 3.69
CA GLY A 173 9.47 18.76 3.03
C GLY A 173 10.40 17.76 2.33
N VAL A 174 11.29 18.26 1.46
CA VAL A 174 12.39 17.45 0.92
C VAL A 174 13.43 17.31 2.02
N PHE A 175 13.57 16.11 2.58
CA PHE A 175 14.62 15.82 3.56
C PHE A 175 15.91 15.51 2.80
N SER A 176 16.90 16.40 2.95
CA SER A 176 18.26 16.26 2.43
C SER A 176 19.13 15.41 3.33
#